data_AF-A0A1Y6CFC7-F1
#
_entry.id   AF-A0A1Y6CFC7-F1
#
_cell.length_a   1.000
_cell.length_b   1.000
_cell.length_c   1.000
_cell.angle_alpha   90.00
_cell.angle_beta   90.00
_cell.angle_gamma   90.00
#
_symmetry.space_group_name_H-M   'P 1'
#
loop_
_entity.id
_entity.type
_entity.pdbx_description
1 polymer ?
#
loop_
_entity_poly.entity_id
_entity_poly.type
_entity_poly.pdbx_seq_one_letter_code
_entity_poly.pdbx_strand_id
1 'polypeptide(L)'
;MPMDPEMQLKVYAHVQAVARQFLAWRGSLESLIVFIVYSMGEAAPPPDRLDNFLRRESTQTTLAGRYETALFRAADKTFRLICLATTTDPNTARKRLAHLPVSRSTQCAHCLIDEKGFANIDLVQELDVYKLPTGRYLHKCCQKPYARIRSLAERENSA
;
A
#
# COMPACT_ATOMS: atom_id res chain seq x y z
N MET A 1 -21.61 -18.14 4.26
CA MET A 1 -21.04 -18.50 5.58
C MET A 1 -19.83 -17.60 5.86
N PRO A 2 -19.63 -17.10 7.09
CA PRO A 2 -18.42 -16.36 7.45
C PRO A 2 -17.19 -17.25 7.34
N MET A 3 -16.06 -16.68 6.88
CA MET A 3 -14.75 -17.36 6.84
C MET A 3 -14.29 -17.62 8.27
N ASP A 4 -13.78 -18.81 8.55
CA ASP A 4 -13.28 -19.18 9.87
C ASP A 4 -12.03 -18.35 10.24
N PRO A 5 -11.75 -18.12 11.54
CA PRO A 5 -10.66 -17.25 11.96
C PRO A 5 -9.26 -17.71 11.52
N GLU A 6 -9.02 -19.03 11.44
CA GLU A 6 -7.73 -19.56 11.02
C GLU A 6 -7.47 -19.27 9.54
N MET A 7 -8.48 -19.47 8.69
CA MET A 7 -8.43 -19.12 7.28
C MET A 7 -8.26 -17.61 7.08
N GLN A 8 -8.92 -16.76 7.89
CA GLN A 8 -8.71 -15.31 7.82
C GLN A 8 -7.24 -14.94 8.07
N LEU A 9 -6.59 -15.54 9.07
CA LEU A 9 -5.17 -15.30 9.36
C LEU A 9 -4.28 -15.70 8.19
N LYS A 10 -4.55 -16.84 7.55
CA LYS A 10 -3.85 -17.29 6.34
C LYS A 10 -4.04 -16.28 5.21
N VAL A 11 -5.28 -15.87 4.93
CA VAL A 11 -5.57 -14.88 3.87
C VAL A 11 -4.84 -13.57 4.14
N TYR A 12 -4.83 -13.05 5.37
CA TYR A 12 -4.08 -11.82 5.70
C TYR A 12 -2.58 -11.96 5.42
N ALA A 13 -1.97 -13.07 5.81
CA ALA A 13 -0.54 -13.32 5.57
C ALA A 13 -0.22 -13.39 4.07
N HIS A 14 -1.07 -14.03 3.27
CA HIS A 14 -0.87 -14.13 1.83
C HIS A 14 -1.15 -12.82 1.10
N VAL A 15 -2.13 -12.02 1.54
CA VAL A 15 -2.30 -10.64 1.04
C VAL A 15 -1.05 -9.80 1.31
N GLN A 16 -0.47 -9.91 2.50
CA GLN A 16 0.79 -9.24 2.82
C GLN A 16 1.94 -9.74 1.96
N ALA A 17 2.06 -11.05 1.72
CA ALA A 17 3.10 -11.63 0.88
C ALA A 17 3.02 -11.07 -0.55
N VAL A 18 1.81 -11.04 -1.14
CA VAL A 18 1.56 -10.42 -2.46
C VAL A 18 1.91 -8.94 -2.45
N ALA A 19 1.52 -8.20 -1.40
CA ALA A 19 1.86 -6.78 -1.27
C ALA A 19 3.38 -6.56 -1.22
N ARG A 20 4.12 -7.38 -0.47
CA ARG A 20 5.59 -7.30 -0.38
C ARG A 20 6.26 -7.63 -1.72
N GLN A 21 5.74 -8.59 -2.46
CA GLN A 21 6.27 -8.98 -3.77
C GLN A 21 6.13 -7.84 -4.80
N PHE A 22 4.96 -7.21 -4.89
CA PHE A 22 4.72 -6.14 -5.86
C PHE A 22 5.16 -4.76 -5.37
N LEU A 23 5.32 -4.57 -4.05
CA LEU A 23 5.45 -3.29 -3.33
C LEU A 23 4.24 -2.37 -3.48
N ALA A 24 3.70 -2.22 -4.68
CA ALA A 24 2.52 -1.47 -5.00
C ALA A 24 1.84 -2.06 -6.24
N TRP A 25 0.52 -2.19 -6.20
CA TRP A 25 -0.26 -2.78 -7.29
C TRP A 25 -1.60 -2.06 -7.47
N ARG A 26 -2.04 -1.96 -8.73
CA ARG A 26 -3.30 -1.35 -9.18
C ARG A 26 -4.02 -2.29 -10.15
N GLY A 27 -5.32 -2.53 -9.92
CA GLY A 27 -6.13 -3.34 -10.83
C GLY A 27 -7.49 -3.72 -10.25
N SER A 28 -8.14 -4.74 -10.83
CA SER A 28 -9.46 -5.22 -10.38
C SER A 28 -9.32 -6.20 -9.19
N LEU A 29 -10.29 -6.24 -8.27
CA LEU A 29 -10.17 -7.15 -7.12
C LEU A 29 -10.05 -8.62 -7.56
N GLU A 30 -10.71 -8.99 -8.66
CA GLU A 30 -10.66 -10.32 -9.26
C GLU A 30 -9.22 -10.69 -9.66
N SER A 31 -8.49 -9.77 -10.31
CA SER A 31 -7.08 -10.00 -10.65
C SER A 31 -6.18 -10.11 -9.42
N LEU A 32 -6.46 -9.35 -8.36
CA LEU A 32 -5.74 -9.49 -7.09
C LEU A 32 -6.02 -10.85 -6.42
N ILE A 33 -7.26 -11.31 -6.47
CA ILE A 33 -7.64 -12.62 -5.94
C ILE A 33 -6.86 -13.75 -6.63
N VAL A 34 -6.62 -13.65 -7.94
CA VAL A 34 -5.78 -14.64 -8.65
C VAL A 34 -4.38 -14.73 -8.05
N PHE A 35 -3.74 -13.59 -7.74
CA PHE A 35 -2.42 -13.59 -7.10
C PHE A 35 -2.45 -14.16 -5.67
N ILE A 36 -3.50 -13.87 -4.91
CA ILE A 36 -3.66 -14.39 -3.55
C ILE A 36 -3.90 -15.90 -3.57
N VAL A 37 -4.79 -16.38 -4.44
CA VAL A 37 -5.06 -17.82 -4.62
C VAL A 37 -3.79 -18.55 -5.05
N TYR A 38 -3.05 -17.99 -6.01
CA TYR A 38 -1.76 -18.55 -6.41
C TYR A 38 -0.76 -18.62 -5.26
N SER A 39 -0.69 -17.56 -4.43
CA SER A 39 0.18 -17.53 -3.24
C SER A 39 -0.23 -18.56 -2.18
N MET A 40 -1.53 -18.85 -2.04
CA MET A 40 -2.07 -19.80 -1.06
C MET A 40 -2.03 -21.26 -1.52
N GLY A 41 -2.01 -21.53 -2.84
CA GLY A 41 -2.06 -22.87 -3.40
C GLY A 41 -3.39 -23.58 -3.09
N GLU A 42 -3.33 -24.88 -2.79
CA GLU A 42 -4.50 -25.73 -2.53
C GLU A 42 -5.32 -25.33 -1.29
N ALA A 43 -4.73 -24.55 -0.38
CA ALA A 43 -5.40 -24.05 0.81
C ALA A 43 -6.28 -22.81 0.55
N ALA A 44 -6.31 -22.30 -0.68
CA ALA A 44 -7.06 -21.10 -1.03
C ALA A 44 -8.58 -21.34 -0.88
N PRO A 45 -9.31 -20.45 -0.17
CA PRO A 45 -10.76 -20.50 -0.17
C PRO A 45 -11.32 -20.11 -1.55
N PRO A 46 -12.59 -20.45 -1.83
CA PRO A 46 -13.25 -20.05 -3.08
C PRO A 46 -13.12 -18.54 -3.37
N PRO A 47 -12.91 -18.12 -4.63
CA PRO A 47 -12.70 -16.71 -5.01
C PRO A 47 -13.81 -15.76 -4.55
N ASP A 48 -15.08 -16.19 -4.56
CA ASP A 48 -16.23 -15.42 -4.08
C ASP A 48 -16.15 -15.12 -2.58
N ARG A 49 -15.59 -16.05 -1.79
CA ARG A 49 -15.35 -15.81 -0.36
C ARG A 49 -14.23 -14.82 -0.14
N LEU A 50 -13.16 -14.88 -0.95
CA LEU A 50 -12.07 -13.90 -0.90
C LEU A 50 -12.57 -12.50 -1.27
N ASP A 51 -13.33 -12.36 -2.35
CA ASP A 51 -13.91 -11.09 -2.79
C ASP A 51 -14.73 -10.45 -1.65
N ASN A 52 -15.69 -11.21 -1.11
CA ASN A 52 -16.53 -10.75 0.00
C ASN A 52 -15.73 -10.42 1.26
N PHE A 53 -14.63 -11.11 1.53
CA PHE A 53 -13.79 -10.87 2.69
C PHE A 53 -12.94 -9.60 2.52
N LEU A 54 -12.31 -9.42 1.36
CA LEU A 54 -11.39 -8.31 1.05
C LEU A 54 -12.10 -6.96 0.90
N ARG A 55 -13.38 -6.97 0.52
CA ARG A 55 -14.20 -5.74 0.43
C ARG A 55 -14.60 -5.16 1.78
N ARG A 56 -14.51 -5.93 2.88
CA ARG A 56 -14.94 -5.46 4.20
C ARG A 56 -13.95 -4.43 4.73
N GLU A 57 -14.50 -3.35 5.29
CA GLU A 57 -13.71 -2.33 5.98
C GLU A 57 -12.88 -2.92 7.11
N SER A 58 -13.46 -3.82 7.93
CA SER A 58 -12.75 -4.49 9.02
C SER A 58 -11.50 -5.26 8.54
N THR A 59 -11.57 -5.86 7.36
CA THR A 59 -10.44 -6.56 6.74
C THR A 59 -9.36 -5.58 6.33
N GLN A 60 -9.73 -4.47 5.70
CA GLN A 60 -8.80 -3.42 5.26
C GLN A 60 -8.13 -2.73 6.45
N THR A 61 -8.87 -2.44 7.52
CA THR A 61 -8.33 -1.90 8.78
C THR A 61 -7.33 -2.88 9.41
N THR A 62 -7.65 -4.17 9.44
CA THR A 62 -6.77 -5.20 10.00
C THR A 62 -5.48 -5.35 9.20
N LEU A 63 -5.57 -5.36 7.87
CA LEU A 63 -4.41 -5.38 6.99
C LEU A 63 -3.48 -4.18 7.24
N ALA A 64 -4.05 -2.98 7.31
CA ALA A 64 -3.28 -1.74 7.51
C ALA A 64 -2.65 -1.68 8.90
N GLY A 65 -3.39 -2.10 9.93
CA GLY A 65 -2.96 -2.01 11.33
C GLY A 65 -1.99 -3.10 11.78
N ARG A 66 -2.08 -4.32 11.22
CA ARG A 66 -1.34 -5.49 11.70
C ARG A 66 -0.42 -6.16 10.68
N TYR A 67 -0.68 -5.95 9.39
CA TYR A 67 0.05 -6.64 8.31
C TYR A 67 0.83 -5.68 7.41
N GLU A 68 0.99 -4.42 7.83
CA GLU A 68 1.74 -3.40 7.07
C GLU A 68 1.28 -3.34 5.60
N THR A 69 -0.02 -3.50 5.34
CA THR A 69 -0.56 -3.60 3.99
C THR A 69 -1.81 -2.76 3.86
N ALA A 70 -1.85 -1.82 2.92
CA ALA A 70 -3.07 -1.10 2.60
C ALA A 70 -3.77 -1.77 1.43
N LEU A 71 -5.06 -2.07 1.60
CA LEU A 71 -5.97 -2.46 0.53
C LEU A 71 -7.15 -1.50 0.55
N PHE A 72 -7.40 -0.80 -0.55
CA PHE A 72 -8.56 0.08 -0.67
C PHE A 72 -9.02 0.19 -2.11
N ARG A 73 -10.28 0.60 -2.28
CA ARG A 73 -10.86 0.91 -3.59
C ARG A 73 -10.71 2.42 -3.84
N ALA A 74 -10.06 2.77 -4.94
CA ALA A 74 -9.86 4.15 -5.35
C ALA A 74 -11.11 4.71 -6.07
N ALA A 75 -11.13 6.03 -6.31
CA ALA A 75 -12.22 6.72 -7.00
C ALA A 75 -12.51 6.17 -8.41
N ASP A 76 -11.49 5.65 -9.10
CA ASP A 76 -11.60 5.01 -10.42
C ASP A 76 -12.24 3.60 -10.37
N LYS A 77 -12.76 3.20 -9.21
CA LYS A 77 -13.39 1.90 -8.90
C LYS A 77 -12.43 0.71 -8.93
N THR A 78 -11.14 0.90 -9.19
CA THR A 78 -10.12 -0.14 -9.11
C THR A 78 -9.51 -0.20 -7.70
N PHE A 79 -8.81 -1.29 -7.39
CA PHE A 79 -8.18 -1.50 -6.10
C PHE A 79 -6.71 -1.11 -6.12
N ARG A 80 -6.22 -0.72 -4.95
CA ARG A 80 -4.82 -0.47 -4.65
C ARG A 80 -4.39 -1.44 -3.57
N LEU A 81 -3.31 -2.16 -3.82
CA LEU A 81 -2.61 -2.94 -2.81
C LEU A 81 -1.22 -2.33 -2.62
N ILE A 82 -0.90 -1.90 -1.40
CA ILE A 82 0.35 -1.20 -1.11
C ILE A 82 1.02 -1.83 0.09
N CYS A 83 2.30 -2.19 -0.06
CA CYS A 83 3.17 -2.55 1.04
C CYS A 83 3.58 -1.31 1.82
N LEU A 84 3.23 -1.27 3.10
CA LEU A 84 3.56 -0.19 4.04
C LEU A 84 4.83 -0.49 4.84
N ALA A 85 5.40 -1.70 4.69
CA ALA A 85 6.65 -2.06 5.33
C ALA A 85 7.78 -1.13 4.84
N THR A 86 8.54 -0.61 5.78
CA THR A 86 9.66 0.31 5.51
C THR A 86 10.99 -0.37 5.76
N THR A 87 12.03 0.06 5.04
CA THR A 87 13.41 -0.34 5.35
C THR A 87 13.85 0.24 6.69
N THR A 88 14.80 -0.45 7.34
CA THR A 88 15.55 0.04 8.51
C THR A 88 16.96 0.52 8.14
N ASP A 89 17.37 0.34 6.88
CA ASP A 89 18.67 0.81 6.36
C ASP A 89 18.54 2.26 5.81
N PRO A 90 19.28 3.23 6.40
CA PRO A 90 19.30 4.62 5.92
C PRO A 90 19.74 4.76 4.45
N ASN A 91 20.66 3.94 3.96
CA ASN A 91 21.15 4.06 2.59
C ASN A 91 20.08 3.66 1.58
N THR A 92 19.38 2.56 1.85
CA THR A 92 18.19 2.18 1.08
C THR A 92 17.09 3.24 1.16
N ALA A 93 16.89 3.86 2.33
CA ALA A 93 15.93 4.95 2.50
C ALA A 93 16.26 6.17 1.61
N ARG A 94 17.53 6.61 1.58
CA ARG A 94 18.00 7.70 0.70
C ARG A 94 17.78 7.38 -0.77
N LYS A 95 18.17 6.17 -1.22
CA LYS A 95 17.96 5.73 -2.61
C LYS A 95 16.47 5.78 -2.97
N ARG A 96 15.60 5.28 -2.09
CA ARG A 96 14.14 5.29 -2.31
C ARG A 96 13.58 6.72 -2.39
N LEU A 97 14.07 7.65 -1.57
CA LEU A 97 13.64 9.06 -1.60
C LEU A 97 14.20 9.85 -2.80
N ALA A 98 15.32 9.39 -3.37
CA ALA A 98 15.90 9.97 -4.59
C ALA A 98 15.13 9.56 -5.85
N HIS A 99 14.43 8.43 -5.84
CA HIS A 99 13.54 8.03 -6.93
C HIS A 99 12.27 8.88 -6.94
N LEU A 100 12.27 9.90 -7.80
CA LEU A 100 11.13 10.79 -7.97
C LEU A 100 10.09 10.16 -8.90
N PRO A 101 8.79 10.39 -8.65
CA PRO A 101 7.75 10.05 -9.61
C PRO A 101 7.94 10.83 -10.91
N VAL A 102 7.55 10.21 -12.03
CA VAL A 102 7.53 10.83 -13.36
C VAL A 102 6.55 12.00 -13.37
N SER A 103 5.36 11.81 -12.80
CA SER A 103 4.34 12.85 -12.63
C SER A 103 4.20 13.22 -11.15
N ARG A 104 4.62 14.43 -10.78
CA ARG A 104 4.58 14.87 -9.38
C ARG A 104 3.16 15.07 -8.83
N SER A 105 2.19 15.37 -9.69
CA SER A 105 0.80 15.66 -9.30
C SER A 105 -0.13 14.46 -9.32
N THR A 106 0.19 13.41 -10.10
CA THR A 106 -0.70 12.25 -10.27
C THR A 106 -0.12 10.94 -9.71
N GLN A 107 1.16 10.92 -9.35
CA GLN A 107 1.80 9.75 -8.73
C GLN A 107 2.12 9.95 -7.26
N CYS A 108 1.89 8.90 -6.48
CA CYS A 108 2.29 8.85 -5.09
C CYS A 108 3.82 8.77 -4.96
N ALA A 109 4.43 9.68 -4.19
CA ALA A 109 5.87 9.70 -3.94
C ALA A 109 6.40 8.48 -3.15
N HIS A 110 5.53 7.66 -2.55
CA HIS A 110 5.94 6.47 -1.80
C HIS A 110 5.81 5.15 -2.60
N CYS A 111 4.66 4.96 -3.26
CA CYS A 111 4.30 3.71 -3.94
C CYS A 111 4.34 3.82 -5.47
N LEU A 112 4.57 5.03 -6.01
CA LEU A 112 4.71 5.35 -7.44
C LEU A 112 3.50 5.01 -8.32
N ILE A 113 2.39 4.55 -7.74
CA ILE A 113 1.14 4.35 -8.48
C ILE A 113 0.67 5.69 -9.02
N ASP A 114 0.41 5.71 -10.33
CA ASP A 114 -0.21 6.81 -11.05
C ASP A 114 -1.72 6.67 -10.98
N GLU A 115 -2.40 7.68 -10.44
CA GLU A 115 -3.85 7.76 -10.35
C GLU A 115 -4.51 8.25 -11.65
N LYS A 116 -3.72 8.70 -12.65
CA LYS A 116 -4.17 9.01 -14.02
C LYS A 116 -5.39 9.95 -14.17
N GLY A 117 -5.64 10.88 -13.25
CA GLY A 117 -6.75 11.84 -13.37
C GLY A 117 -6.46 13.17 -12.69
N PHE A 118 -7.19 14.23 -13.06
CA PHE A 118 -7.12 15.56 -12.42
C PHE A 118 -8.28 15.81 -11.42
N ALA A 119 -9.33 14.97 -11.44
CA ALA A 119 -10.49 15.09 -10.56
C ALA A 119 -10.59 13.87 -9.64
N ASN A 120 -10.75 14.09 -8.34
CA ASN A 120 -10.88 13.07 -7.29
C ASN A 120 -9.68 12.11 -7.15
N ILE A 121 -8.46 12.67 -7.20
CA ILE A 121 -7.25 11.92 -6.91
C ILE A 121 -7.19 11.62 -5.40
N ASP A 122 -7.02 10.35 -5.02
CA ASP A 122 -6.81 9.92 -3.63
C ASP A 122 -5.39 10.25 -3.09
N LEU A 123 -4.81 11.35 -3.58
CA LEU A 123 -3.50 11.85 -3.19
C LEU A 123 -3.64 13.13 -2.37
N VAL A 124 -2.92 13.19 -1.27
CA VAL A 124 -2.84 14.33 -0.38
C VAL A 124 -1.44 14.94 -0.51
N GLN A 125 -1.37 16.27 -0.51
CA GLN A 125 -0.09 16.97 -0.55
C GLN A 125 0.73 16.62 0.69
N GLU A 126 2.01 16.30 0.46
CA GLU A 126 2.96 16.09 1.54
C GLU A 126 3.46 17.44 2.06
N LEU A 127 3.53 17.51 3.38
CA LEU A 127 3.99 18.68 4.11
C LEU A 127 5.31 18.35 4.81
N ASP A 128 6.21 19.32 4.88
CA ASP A 128 7.42 19.21 5.66
C ASP A 128 7.17 19.41 7.17
N VAL A 129 8.25 19.44 7.96
CA VAL A 129 8.20 19.64 9.41
C VAL A 129 7.61 21.00 9.82
N TYR A 130 7.61 21.98 8.93
CA TYR A 130 7.03 23.31 9.11
C TYR A 130 5.61 23.43 8.53
N LYS A 131 5.01 22.31 8.12
CA LYS A 131 3.71 22.22 7.46
C LYS A 131 3.66 22.95 6.11
N LEU A 132 4.81 23.13 5.46
CA LEU A 132 4.89 23.73 4.14
C LEU A 132 4.80 22.64 3.05
N PRO A 133 4.08 22.92 1.94
CA PRO A 133 4.04 22.01 0.80
C PRO A 133 5.43 21.69 0.22
N THR A 134 5.71 20.41 0.00
CA THR A 134 6.98 19.99 -0.63
C THR A 134 6.87 19.78 -2.14
N GLY A 135 5.67 19.96 -2.70
CA GLY A 135 5.37 19.66 -4.09
C GLY A 135 5.30 18.15 -4.38
N ARG A 136 5.28 17.30 -3.35
CA ARG A 136 5.06 15.85 -3.43
C ARG A 136 3.64 15.52 -2.98
N TYR A 137 3.11 14.43 -3.50
CA TYR A 137 1.77 13.95 -3.18
C TYR A 137 1.81 12.47 -2.79
N LEU A 138 0.97 12.07 -1.85
CA LEU A 138 0.97 10.74 -1.24
C LEU A 138 -0.45 10.25 -1.01
N HIS A 139 -0.69 8.94 -1.17
CA HIS A 139 -1.91 8.34 -0.63
C HIS A 139 -1.93 8.49 0.88
N LYS A 140 -3.13 8.59 1.46
CA LYS A 140 -3.31 8.73 2.92
C LYS A 140 -2.58 7.64 3.72
N CYS A 141 -2.65 6.39 3.28
CA CYS A 141 -1.94 5.27 3.91
C CYS A 141 -0.42 5.35 3.77
N CYS A 142 0.09 6.02 2.74
CA CYS A 142 1.51 6.13 2.44
C CYS A 142 2.23 7.23 3.23
N GLN A 143 1.50 8.19 3.80
CA GLN A 143 2.10 9.33 4.51
C GLN A 143 3.01 8.90 5.66
N LYS A 144 2.52 8.03 6.55
CA LYS A 144 3.27 7.59 7.74
C LYS A 144 4.51 6.75 7.37
N PRO A 145 4.43 5.73 6.49
CA PRO A 145 5.63 5.02 5.99
C PRO A 145 6.64 5.96 5.33
N TYR A 146 6.17 6.91 4.53
CA TYR A 146 7.05 7.87 3.85
C TYR A 146 7.79 8.78 4.83
N ALA A 147 7.08 9.35 5.80
CA ALA A 147 7.68 10.16 6.86
C ALA A 147 8.74 9.38 7.65
N ARG A 148 8.48 8.09 7.94
CA ARG A 148 9.46 7.22 8.61
C ARG A 148 10.74 7.05 7.79
N ILE A 149 10.61 6.84 6.47
CA ILE A 149 11.76 6.71 5.56
C ILE A 149 12.54 8.03 5.49
N ARG A 150 11.85 9.18 5.43
CA ARG A 150 12.47 10.51 5.49
C ARG A 150 13.29 10.71 6.77
N SER A 151 12.68 10.50 7.93
CA SER A 151 13.37 10.65 9.22
C SER A 151 14.56 9.70 9.35
N LEU A 152 14.48 8.49 8.80
CA LEU A 152 15.60 7.54 8.79
C LEU A 152 16.77 8.04 7.94
N ALA A 153 16.49 8.59 6.75
CA ALA A 153 17.50 9.15 5.85
C ALA A 153 18.17 10.43 6.41
N GLU A 154 17.44 11.23 7.19
CA GLU A 154 17.92 12.47 7.79
C GLU A 154 18.82 12.21 9.02
N ARG A 155 18.54 11.15 9.82
CA ARG A 155 19.29 10.85 11.06
C ARG A 155 20.78 10.57 10.86
N GLU A 156 21.17 9.98 9.74
CA GLU A 156 22.58 9.70 9.45
C GLU A 156 23.32 10.95 8.92
N ASN A 157 22.62 12.01 8.49
CA ASN A 157 23.28 13.29 8.14
C ASN A 157 23.59 14.16 9.37
N SER A 158 23.17 13.75 10.57
CA SER A 158 23.36 14.49 11.83
C SER A 158 24.39 13.83 12.77
N ALA A 159 25.10 12.81 12.27
CA ALA A 159 26.21 12.13 12.94
C ALA A 159 27.50 12.42 12.17
#